data_AF-A0A7S1M1A1-F1
#
_entry.id   AF-A0A7S1M1A1-F1
#
_cell.length_a   1.000
_cell.length_b   1.000
_cell.length_c   1.000
_cell.angle_alpha   90.00
_cell.angle_beta   90.00
_cell.angle_gamma   90.00
#
_symmetry.space_group_name_H-M   'P 1'
#
loop_
_entity.id
_entity.type
_entity.pdbx_description
1 polymer ?
#
loop_
_entity_poly.entity_id
_entity_poly.type
_entity_poly.pdbx_seq_one_letter_code
_entity_poly.pdbx_strand_id
1 'polypeptide(L)'
;LKGGRPPLAMVVLANGHAAAIVPPPTPGKHPPWAPRPQVGAHSLTSFGKGTSENQDSYLATSSESGSKTFAGVFDGHGERGARVSSFVRNALSRGLLEHRDLHTDPRGAFEGAYQEAQRQI
;
A
#
# COMPACT_ATOMS: atom_id res chain seq x y z
N LEU A 1 13.11 28.42 -14.83
CA LEU A 1 12.37 27.41 -15.61
C LEU A 1 11.57 26.55 -14.65
N LYS A 2 10.23 26.57 -14.77
CA LYS A 2 9.29 25.78 -13.96
C LYS A 2 9.60 24.30 -14.14
N GLY A 3 10.26 23.69 -13.16
CA GLY A 3 10.64 22.27 -13.19
C GLY A 3 9.49 21.41 -12.68
N GLY A 4 8.58 21.01 -13.59
CA GLY A 4 7.60 19.97 -13.31
C GLY A 4 8.29 18.71 -12.77
N ARG A 5 7.76 18.17 -11.68
CA ARG A 5 8.24 16.89 -11.11
C ARG A 5 7.96 15.79 -12.14
N PRO A 6 8.94 14.95 -12.50
CA PRO A 6 8.66 13.79 -13.34
C PRO A 6 7.73 12.85 -12.56
N PRO A 7 6.67 12.30 -13.20
CA PRO A 7 5.78 11.35 -12.55
C PRO A 7 6.55 10.06 -12.22
N LEU A 8 6.40 9.57 -10.99
CA LEU A 8 6.72 8.19 -10.64
C LEU A 8 5.76 7.28 -11.42
N ALA A 9 6.32 6.42 -12.28
CA ALA A 9 5.57 5.35 -12.92
C ALA A 9 5.73 4.09 -12.06
N MET A 10 4.75 3.79 -11.21
CA MET A 10 4.64 2.51 -10.53
C MET A 10 3.68 1.62 -11.31
N VAL A 11 4.15 0.42 -11.66
CA VAL A 11 3.30 -0.62 -12.25
C VAL A 11 2.89 -1.58 -11.14
N VAL A 12 1.61 -1.56 -10.77
CA VAL A 12 1.02 -2.58 -9.89
C VAL A 12 0.53 -3.72 -10.77
N LEU A 13 1.28 -4.82 -10.81
CA LEU A 13 0.85 -6.05 -11.47
C LEU A 13 0.01 -6.86 -10.49
N ALA A 14 -1.31 -6.76 -10.57
CA ALA A 14 -2.21 -7.72 -9.95
C ALA A 14 -2.43 -8.86 -10.96
N ASN A 15 -1.69 -9.96 -10.81
CA ASN A 15 -1.97 -11.18 -11.58
C ASN A 15 -3.25 -11.83 -11.04
N GLY A 16 -4.41 -11.29 -11.43
CA GLY A 16 -5.66 -12.02 -11.43
C GLY A 16 -5.71 -12.82 -12.72
N HIS A 17 -5.37 -14.11 -12.67
CA HIS A 17 -5.96 -15.02 -13.66
C HIS A 17 -7.46 -14.79 -13.61
N ALA A 18 -8.08 -14.50 -14.76
CA ALA A 18 -9.51 -14.30 -14.91
C ALA A 18 -10.28 -15.56 -14.44
N ALA A 19 -10.45 -15.70 -13.14
CA ALA A 19 -11.49 -16.52 -12.57
C ALA A 19 -12.76 -15.68 -12.64
N ALA A 20 -13.85 -16.32 -13.07
CA ALA A 20 -15.19 -15.76 -13.11
C ALA A 20 -15.52 -14.93 -11.86
N ILE A 21 -16.52 -14.06 -11.94
CA ILE A 21 -17.11 -13.35 -10.79
C ILE A 21 -17.66 -14.42 -9.82
N VAL A 22 -16.78 -14.99 -9.00
CA VAL A 22 -17.13 -15.88 -7.90
C VAL A 22 -17.48 -14.94 -6.75
N PRO A 23 -18.63 -15.12 -6.10
CA PRO A 23 -19.01 -14.30 -4.94
C PRO A 23 -17.87 -14.32 -3.91
N PRO A 24 -17.68 -13.21 -3.16
CA PRO A 24 -16.59 -13.11 -2.21
C PRO A 24 -16.61 -14.35 -1.29
N PRO A 25 -15.48 -15.06 -1.14
CA PRO A 25 -15.45 -16.26 -0.31
C PRO A 25 -15.89 -15.88 1.10
N THR A 26 -16.88 -16.63 1.60
CA THR A 26 -17.34 -16.60 2.99
C THR A 26 -16.12 -16.62 3.92
N PRO A 27 -16.09 -15.86 5.04
CA PRO A 27 -14.96 -15.83 5.96
C PRO A 27 -14.72 -17.23 6.53
N GLY A 28 -13.86 -17.98 5.87
CA GLY A 28 -13.56 -19.38 6.12
C GLY A 28 -12.18 -19.62 5.57
N LYS A 29 -11.40 -20.43 6.29
CA LYS A 29 -10.00 -20.75 6.00
C LYS A 29 -9.83 -21.04 4.51
N HIS A 30 -9.11 -20.17 3.79
CA HIS A 30 -8.76 -20.42 2.40
C HIS A 30 -8.06 -21.78 2.32
N PRO A 31 -8.47 -22.68 1.40
CA PRO A 31 -7.74 -23.91 1.23
C PRO A 31 -6.31 -23.58 0.76
N PRO A 32 -5.30 -24.39 1.13
CA PRO A 32 -3.89 -24.08 0.84
C PRO A 32 -3.57 -23.96 -0.66
N TRP A 33 -4.49 -24.38 -1.53
CA TRP A 33 -4.37 -24.34 -2.99
C TRP A 33 -5.10 -23.15 -3.67
N ALA A 34 -5.79 -22.29 -2.93
CA ALA A 34 -6.46 -21.13 -3.53
C ALA A 34 -5.43 -20.09 -4.05
N PRO A 35 -5.65 -19.47 -5.23
CA PRO A 35 -4.77 -18.41 -5.72
C PRO A 35 -4.70 -17.27 -4.71
N ARG A 36 -3.50 -16.96 -4.22
CA ARG A 36 -3.26 -15.79 -3.37
C ARG A 36 -2.96 -14.59 -4.26
N PRO A 37 -3.55 -13.41 -4.00
CA PRO A 37 -3.15 -12.20 -4.70
C PRO A 37 -1.66 -11.94 -4.40
N GLN A 38 -0.83 -11.94 -5.44
CA GLN A 38 0.56 -11.50 -5.38
C GLN A 38 0.62 -10.05 -5.86
N VAL A 39 1.31 -9.22 -5.08
CA VAL A 39 1.57 -7.83 -5.43
C VAL A 39 3.07 -7.62 -5.40
N GLY A 40 3.63 -7.24 -6.55
CA GLY A 40 5.03 -6.84 -6.69
C GLY A 40 5.13 -5.33 -6.82
N ALA A 41 6.17 -4.74 -6.24
CA ALA A 41 6.50 -3.35 -6.44
C ALA A 41 8.02 -3.18 -6.45
N HIS A 42 8.49 -2.23 -7.26
CA HIS A 42 9.90 -1.89 -7.41
C HIS A 42 10.03 -0.37 -7.46
N SER A 43 11.07 0.16 -6.82
CA SER A 43 11.34 1.60 -6.79
C SER A 43 12.45 1.93 -7.79
N LEU A 44 12.18 2.86 -8.70
CA LEU A 44 13.19 3.39 -9.62
C LEU A 44 13.69 4.72 -9.07
N THR A 45 14.97 4.78 -8.70
CA THR A 45 15.62 6.03 -8.31
C THR A 45 15.97 6.83 -9.56
N SER A 46 15.55 8.10 -9.64
CA SER A 46 15.90 8.96 -10.76
C SER A 46 17.41 9.25 -10.77
N PHE A 47 18.10 8.79 -11.81
CA PHE A 47 19.49 9.15 -12.08
C PHE A 47 19.54 10.54 -12.71
N GLY A 48 20.11 11.54 -12.03
CA GLY A 48 20.43 12.85 -12.65
C GLY A 48 20.10 14.11 -11.85
N LYS A 49 19.41 14.02 -10.70
CA LYS A 49 19.28 15.13 -9.74
C LYS A 49 20.06 14.74 -8.48
N GLY A 50 21.25 15.31 -8.34
CA GLY A 50 22.32 14.82 -7.45
C GLY A 50 21.92 14.45 -6.02
N THR A 51 22.65 13.46 -5.47
CA THR A 51 22.83 13.05 -4.05
C THR A 51 21.63 12.98 -3.11
N SER A 52 20.41 13.31 -3.55
CA SER A 52 19.19 13.20 -2.76
C SER A 52 18.85 11.72 -2.63
N GLU A 53 19.04 11.18 -1.43
CA GLU A 53 18.50 9.88 -1.04
C GLU A 53 17.01 9.80 -1.39
N ASN A 54 16.57 8.66 -1.92
CA ASN A 54 15.16 8.45 -2.23
C ASN A 54 14.37 8.41 -0.91
N GLN A 55 13.50 9.39 -0.72
CA GLN A 55 12.70 9.53 0.49
C GLN A 55 11.34 8.81 0.37
N ASP A 56 11.02 8.27 -0.79
CA ASP A 56 9.76 7.56 -1.02
C ASP A 56 9.79 6.18 -0.37
N SER A 57 8.61 5.68 -0.03
CA SER A 57 8.45 4.29 0.35
C SER A 57 7.23 3.68 -0.32
N TYR A 58 7.22 2.36 -0.42
CA TYR A 58 6.09 1.61 -0.94
C TYR A 58 5.81 0.40 -0.06
N LEU A 59 4.59 -0.10 -0.13
CA LEU A 59 4.19 -1.37 0.47
C LEU A 59 3.22 -2.09 -0.44
N ALA A 60 3.38 -3.40 -0.46
CA ALA A 60 2.47 -4.35 -1.06
C ALA A 60 2.32 -5.47 -0.04
N THR A 61 1.17 -5.57 0.62
CA THR A 61 0.94 -6.52 1.71
C THR A 61 -0.45 -7.12 1.64
N SER A 62 -0.61 -8.31 2.19
CA SER A 62 -1.89 -8.97 2.36
C SER A 62 -2.05 -9.44 3.80
N SER A 63 -3.28 -9.48 4.29
CA SER A 63 -3.60 -10.14 5.57
C SER A 63 -3.14 -11.60 5.54
N GLU A 64 -2.90 -12.20 6.71
CA GLU A 64 -2.46 -13.60 6.82
C GLU A 64 -3.39 -14.58 6.08
N SER A 65 -4.70 -14.32 6.12
CA SER A 65 -5.69 -15.11 5.40
C SER A 65 -5.69 -14.89 3.88
N GLY A 66 -5.05 -13.81 3.39
CA GLY A 66 -5.11 -13.38 1.99
C GLY A 66 -6.41 -12.67 1.59
N SER A 67 -7.36 -12.49 2.52
CA SER A 67 -8.67 -11.89 2.25
C SER A 67 -8.65 -10.37 2.02
N LYS A 68 -7.59 -9.70 2.49
CA LYS A 68 -7.37 -8.26 2.37
C LYS A 68 -6.00 -8.03 1.76
N THR A 69 -5.91 -7.11 0.81
CA THR A 69 -4.64 -6.69 0.21
C THR A 69 -4.58 -5.17 0.21
N PHE A 70 -3.41 -4.64 0.54
CA PHE A 70 -3.14 -3.21 0.52
C PHE A 70 -1.84 -2.96 -0.23
N ALA A 71 -1.91 -2.04 -1.20
CA ALA A 71 -0.77 -1.54 -1.94
C ALA A 71 -0.78 -0.02 -1.86
N GLY A 72 0.35 0.59 -1.55
CA GLY A 72 0.46 2.03 -1.38
C GLY A 72 1.86 2.55 -1.67
N VAL A 73 1.93 3.78 -2.17
CA VAL A 73 3.16 4.55 -2.36
C VAL A 73 3.05 5.82 -1.54
N PHE A 74 4.16 6.18 -0.90
CA PHE A 74 4.27 7.29 0.02
C PHE A 74 5.40 8.19 -0.49
N ASP A 75 5.02 9.33 -1.09
CA ASP A 75 5.93 10.39 -1.53
C ASP A 75 6.50 11.10 -0.30
N GLY A 76 7.75 10.79 0.03
CA GLY A 76 8.43 11.36 1.18
C GLY A 76 9.13 12.66 0.77
N HIS A 77 8.90 13.75 1.50
CA HIS A 77 9.59 15.00 1.22
C HIS A 77 10.07 15.73 2.48
N GLY A 78 11.08 16.58 2.30
CA GLY A 78 11.61 17.46 3.35
C GLY A 78 12.64 16.78 4.25
N GLU A 79 13.01 17.46 5.33
CA GLU A 79 14.10 17.02 6.23
C GLU A 79 13.84 15.62 6.84
N ARG A 80 12.57 15.28 7.07
CA ARG A 80 12.15 13.99 7.64
C ARG A 80 11.40 13.10 6.65
N GLY A 81 11.46 13.39 5.34
CA GLY A 81 10.66 12.72 4.31
C GLY A 81 10.76 11.20 4.35
N ALA A 82 11.98 10.65 4.38
CA ALA A 82 12.22 9.21 4.43
C ALA A 82 11.70 8.55 5.73
N ARG A 83 11.84 9.24 6.86
CA ARG A 83 11.38 8.74 8.16
C ARG A 83 9.85 8.73 8.22
N VAL A 84 9.21 9.79 7.76
CA VAL A 84 7.75 9.93 7.75
C VAL A 84 7.11 8.97 6.75
N SER A 85 7.61 8.88 5.52
CA SER A 85 7.08 7.95 4.51
C SER A 85 7.15 6.50 5.01
N SER A 86 8.29 6.08 5.57
CA SER A 86 8.46 4.74 6.15
C SER A 86 7.55 4.48 7.35
N PHE A 87 7.34 5.49 8.21
CA PHE A 87 6.41 5.40 9.34
C PHE A 87 4.97 5.24 8.87
N VAL A 88 4.48 6.15 8.02
CA VAL A 88 3.09 6.12 7.52
C VAL A 88 2.82 4.81 6.81
N ARG A 89 3.77 4.32 5.99
CA ARG A 89 3.67 3.02 5.35
C ARG A 89 3.28 1.92 6.31
N ASN A 90 3.98 1.80 7.45
CA ASN A 90 3.76 0.74 8.42
C ASN A 90 2.50 0.97 9.27
N ALA A 91 2.32 2.20 9.77
CA ALA A 91 1.20 2.56 10.65
C ALA A 91 -0.14 2.45 9.91
N LEU A 92 -0.23 3.03 8.70
CA LEU A 92 -1.44 3.01 7.89
C LEU A 92 -1.81 1.60 7.46
N SER A 93 -0.85 0.80 6.98
CA SER A 93 -1.14 -0.55 6.52
C SER A 93 -1.63 -1.46 7.63
N ARG A 94 -1.03 -1.32 8.82
CA ARG A 94 -1.43 -2.10 9.99
C ARG A 94 -2.83 -1.70 10.43
N GLY A 95 -3.06 -0.40 10.65
CA GLY A 95 -4.36 0.11 11.06
C GLY A 95 -5.47 -0.24 10.08
N LEU A 96 -5.20 -0.19 8.78
CA LEU A 96 -6.18 -0.51 7.74
C LEU A 96 -6.50 -2.01 7.70
N LEU A 97 -5.49 -2.88 7.67
CA LEU A 97 -5.71 -4.33 7.53
C LEU A 97 -6.34 -4.94 8.79
N GLU A 98 -6.00 -4.41 9.95
CA GLU A 98 -6.59 -4.81 11.24
C GLU A 98 -7.98 -4.16 11.48
N HIS A 99 -8.38 -3.18 10.66
CA HIS A 99 -9.67 -2.51 10.82
C HIS A 99 -10.83 -3.50 10.64
N ARG A 100 -11.69 -3.56 11.68
CA ARG A 100 -12.85 -4.45 11.74
C ARG A 100 -13.79 -4.22 10.56
N ASP A 101 -14.05 -2.96 10.25
CA ASP A 101 -15.06 -2.57 9.27
C ASP A 101 -14.50 -2.44 7.84
N LEU A 102 -13.25 -2.87 7.57
CA LEU A 102 -12.67 -2.73 6.23
C LEU A 102 -13.52 -3.40 5.12
N HIS A 103 -14.20 -4.50 5.45
CA HIS A 103 -15.05 -5.22 4.49
C HIS A 103 -16.43 -4.58 4.28
N THR A 104 -16.93 -3.83 5.27
CA THR A 104 -18.29 -3.26 5.27
C THR A 104 -18.31 -1.77 4.95
N ASP A 105 -17.27 -1.04 5.38
CA ASP A 105 -17.03 0.37 5.11
C ASP A 105 -15.52 0.62 4.91
N PRO A 106 -14.99 0.33 3.71
CA PRO A 106 -13.56 0.53 3.41
C PRO A 106 -13.14 2.00 3.46
N ARG A 107 -14.07 2.93 3.19
CA ARG A 107 -13.78 4.37 3.22
C ARG A 107 -13.59 4.84 4.65
N GLY A 108 -14.53 4.55 5.54
CA GLY A 108 -14.43 4.88 6.97
C GLY A 108 -13.23 4.20 7.63
N ALA A 109 -12.96 2.94 7.29
CA ALA A 109 -11.78 2.22 7.76
C ALA A 109 -10.47 2.90 7.34
N PHE A 110 -10.37 3.37 6.09
CA PHE A 110 -9.20 4.08 5.60
C PHE A 110 -9.04 5.45 6.26
N GLU A 111 -10.11 6.21 6.38
CA GLU A 111 -10.09 7.52 7.05
C GLU A 111 -9.69 7.38 8.53
N GLY A 112 -10.22 6.39 9.24
CA GLY A 112 -9.84 6.09 10.62
C GLY A 112 -8.36 5.69 10.74
N ALA A 113 -7.88 4.80 9.87
CA ALA A 113 -6.47 4.39 9.86
C ALA A 113 -5.53 5.56 9.52
N TYR A 114 -5.93 6.45 8.62
CA TYR A 114 -5.18 7.65 8.27
C TYR A 114 -5.09 8.63 9.44
N GLN A 115 -6.23 8.94 10.07
CA GLN A 115 -6.26 9.85 11.22
C GLN A 115 -5.43 9.30 12.39
N GLU A 116 -5.49 7.99 12.64
CA GLU A 116 -4.69 7.36 13.68
C GLU A 116 -3.19 7.42 13.38
N ALA A 117 -2.77 7.12 12.14
CA ALA A 117 -1.39 7.29 11.73
C ALA A 117 -0.93 8.75 11.85
N GLN A 118 -1.78 9.72 11.53
CA GLN A 118 -1.47 11.14 11.62
C GLN A 118 -1.26 11.61 13.07
N ARG A 119 -2.02 11.09 14.05
CA ARG A 119 -1.87 11.45 15.47
C ARG A 119 -0.53 11.02 16.08
N GLN A 120 0.14 10.06 15.44
CA GLN A 120 1.39 9.47 15.94
C GLN A 120 2.64 10.15 15.35
N ILE A 121 2.48 11.17 14.50
CA ILE A 121 3.54 11.97 13.89
C ILE A 121 3.75 13.26 14.69
#